data_AF-L8DQ63-F1
#
_entry.id   AF-L8DQ63-F1
#
_cell.length_a   1.000
_cell.length_b   1.000
_cell.length_c   1.000
_cell.angle_alpha   90.00
_cell.angle_beta   90.00
_cell.angle_gamma   90.00
#
_symmetry.space_group_name_H-M   'P 1'
#
loop_
_entity.id
_entity.type
_entity.pdbx_description
1 polymer ?
#
loop_
_entity_poly.entity_id
_entity_poly.type
_entity_poly.pdbx_seq_one_letter_code
_entity_poly.pdbx_strand_id
1 'polypeptide(L)'
;MSEVAKEAGLSRQTIYNEFGSRRGVAESYAIRLTDRLVSVVDDGLYTCVGDIRLALARGLVAFFAVSERDPLVRSLREEDASADLLRLITVDSTQLVERAADHLSATFQRCWVQAPKRQADILSTSIVQMALAYVSRPPTDAAQTATDIADLLAPYIEGFQDSQAHPELSKTTRFGRQ
;
A
#
# COMPACT_ATOMS: atom_id res chain seq x y z
N MET A 1 -23.69 -3.65 14.88
CA MET A 1 -23.45 -2.98 16.19
C MET A 1 -23.71 -3.92 17.35
N SER A 2 -24.91 -4.48 17.50
CA SER A 2 -25.24 -5.42 18.58
C SER A 2 -24.37 -6.68 18.61
N GLU A 3 -24.10 -7.27 17.45
CA GLU A 3 -23.23 -8.45 17.32
C GLU A 3 -21.76 -8.10 17.59
N VAL A 4 -21.26 -7.00 17.03
CA VAL A 4 -19.90 -6.49 17.29
C VAL A 4 -19.68 -6.26 18.80
N ALA A 5 -20.66 -5.66 19.49
CA ALA A 5 -20.60 -5.45 20.93
C ALA A 5 -20.55 -6.78 21.70
N LYS A 6 -21.40 -7.75 21.31
CA LYS A 6 -21.44 -9.07 21.93
C LYS A 6 -20.12 -9.83 21.76
N GLU A 7 -19.58 -9.89 20.55
CA GLU A 7 -18.32 -10.58 20.26
C GLU A 7 -17.10 -9.88 20.90
N ALA A 8 -17.12 -8.55 21.00
CA ALA A 8 -16.07 -7.79 21.67
C ALA A 8 -16.15 -7.83 23.20
N GLY A 9 -17.22 -8.40 23.78
CA GLY A 9 -17.47 -8.36 25.23
C GLY A 9 -17.73 -6.95 25.77
N LEU A 10 -18.20 -6.03 24.91
CA LEU A 10 -18.44 -4.62 25.25
C LEU A 10 -19.93 -4.28 25.24
N SER A 11 -20.30 -3.21 25.93
CA SER A 11 -21.67 -2.71 25.85
C SER A 11 -21.94 -2.10 24.47
N ARG A 12 -23.20 -2.16 23.99
CA ARG A 12 -23.59 -1.49 22.75
C ARG A 12 -23.27 0.01 22.82
N GLN A 13 -23.52 0.65 23.96
CA GLN A 13 -23.23 2.07 24.18
C GLN A 13 -21.75 2.38 23.99
N THR A 14 -20.85 1.51 24.47
CA THR A 14 -19.40 1.68 24.30
C THR A 14 -19.02 1.64 22.82
N ILE A 15 -19.52 0.67 22.06
CA ILE A 15 -19.26 0.57 20.61
C ILE A 15 -19.84 1.80 19.88
N TYR A 16 -21.02 2.28 20.27
CA TYR A 16 -21.61 3.49 19.69
C TYR A 16 -20.81 4.75 20.03
N ASN A 17 -20.29 4.89 21.25
CA ASN A 17 -19.49 6.04 21.64
C ASN A 17 -18.15 6.08 20.89
N GLU A 18 -17.53 4.92 20.69
CA GLU A 18 -16.22 4.81 20.02
C GLU A 18 -16.34 5.00 18.50
N PHE A 19 -17.29 4.31 17.87
CA PHE A 19 -17.36 4.23 16.40
C PHE A 19 -18.53 5.01 15.78
N GLY A 20 -19.47 5.50 16.60
CA GLY A 20 -20.66 6.25 16.17
C GLY A 20 -21.72 5.41 15.44
N SER A 21 -21.32 4.63 14.44
CA SER A 21 -22.20 3.90 13.53
C SER A 21 -21.53 2.64 12.97
N ARG A 22 -22.31 1.79 12.29
CA ARG A 22 -21.78 0.64 11.54
C ARG A 22 -20.73 1.08 10.51
N ARG A 23 -20.95 2.22 9.85
CA ARG A 23 -20.00 2.83 8.91
C ARG A 23 -18.69 3.19 9.59
N GLY A 24 -18.73 3.83 10.77
CA GLY A 24 -17.51 4.19 11.50
C GLY A 24 -16.70 2.98 11.99
N VAL A 25 -17.35 1.85 12.27
CA VAL A 25 -16.66 0.57 12.52
C VAL A 25 -15.93 0.09 11.27
N ALA A 26 -16.58 0.14 10.10
CA ALA A 26 -15.98 -0.27 8.83
C ALA A 26 -14.80 0.64 8.44
N GLU A 27 -14.91 1.95 8.62
CA GLU A 27 -13.84 2.92 8.38
C GLU A 27 -12.65 2.69 9.29
N SER A 28 -12.89 2.50 10.58
CA SER A 28 -11.83 2.19 11.55
C SER A 28 -11.12 0.87 11.21
N TYR A 29 -11.88 -0.13 10.74
CA TYR A 29 -11.30 -1.37 10.25
C TYR A 29 -10.44 -1.13 9.01
N ALA A 30 -10.93 -0.35 8.04
CA ALA A 30 -10.22 -0.06 6.80
C ALA A 30 -8.91 0.67 7.06
N ILE A 31 -8.89 1.69 7.93
CA ILE A 31 -7.67 2.39 8.34
C ILE A 31 -6.66 1.39 8.93
N ARG A 32 -7.11 0.53 9.87
CA ARG A 32 -6.25 -0.50 10.46
C ARG A 32 -5.73 -1.50 9.43
N LEU A 33 -6.56 -1.89 8.47
CA LEU A 33 -6.18 -2.79 7.39
C LEU A 33 -5.13 -2.13 6.48
N THR A 34 -5.32 -0.85 6.11
CA THR A 34 -4.34 -0.07 5.37
C THR A 34 -3.00 -0.04 6.09
N ASP A 35 -2.97 0.32 7.38
CA ASP A 35 -1.74 0.36 8.17
C ASP A 35 -1.04 -1.03 8.20
N ARG A 36 -1.82 -2.11 8.33
CA ARG A 36 -1.30 -3.49 8.28
C ARG A 36 -0.72 -3.86 6.91
N LEU A 37 -1.41 -3.49 5.83
CA LEU A 37 -0.99 -3.80 4.45
C LEU A 37 0.26 -3.02 4.04
N VAL A 38 0.39 -1.78 4.49
CA VAL A 38 1.60 -1.00 4.25
C VAL A 38 2.78 -1.56 5.05
N SER A 39 2.56 -1.96 6.31
CA SER A 39 3.62 -2.53 7.16
C SER A 39 4.25 -3.80 6.57
N VAL A 40 3.50 -4.65 5.86
CA VAL A 40 4.10 -5.85 5.25
C VAL A 40 4.98 -5.54 4.03
N VAL A 41 4.75 -4.41 3.37
CA VAL A 41 5.62 -3.92 2.31
C VAL A 41 6.91 -3.34 2.89
N ASP A 42 6.81 -2.62 4.02
CA ASP A 42 7.99 -2.15 4.77
C ASP A 42 8.92 -3.30 5.16
N ASP A 43 8.36 -4.41 5.66
CA ASP A 43 9.14 -5.59 6.05
C ASP A 43 10.01 -6.12 4.89
N GLY A 44 9.50 -6.08 3.65
CA GLY A 44 10.29 -6.42 2.46
C GLY A 44 11.51 -5.52 2.29
N LEU A 45 11.31 -4.20 2.42
CA LEU A 45 12.39 -3.22 2.31
C LEU A 45 13.43 -3.36 3.44
N TYR A 46 13.03 -3.66 4.67
CA TYR A 46 13.96 -3.81 5.79
C TYR A 46 14.65 -5.17 5.85
N THR A 47 14.10 -6.22 5.24
CA THR A 47 14.68 -7.57 5.25
C THR A 47 15.59 -7.87 4.05
N CYS A 48 15.32 -7.26 2.90
CA CYS A 48 16.04 -7.51 1.65
C CYS A 48 16.96 -6.34 1.28
N VAL A 49 17.90 -6.00 2.18
CA VAL A 49 18.82 -4.88 2.00
C VAL A 49 19.75 -5.13 0.82
N GLY A 50 19.83 -4.16 -0.11
CA GLY A 50 20.72 -4.20 -1.27
C GLY A 50 20.15 -4.88 -2.51
N ASP A 51 18.95 -5.47 -2.42
CA ASP A 51 18.25 -6.08 -3.55
C ASP A 51 16.81 -5.56 -3.62
N ILE A 52 16.61 -4.50 -4.43
CA ILE A 52 15.31 -3.82 -4.51
C ILE A 52 14.25 -4.70 -5.19
N ARG A 53 14.66 -5.52 -6.16
CA ARG A 53 13.75 -6.44 -6.86
C ARG A 53 13.22 -7.47 -5.87
N LEU A 54 14.10 -8.08 -5.09
CA LEU A 54 13.70 -9.02 -4.06
C LEU A 54 12.85 -8.36 -2.97
N ALA A 55 13.21 -7.15 -2.54
CA ALA A 55 12.46 -6.40 -1.52
C ALA A 55 11.02 -6.11 -1.95
N LEU A 56 10.84 -5.60 -3.18
CA LEU A 56 9.52 -5.33 -3.76
C LEU A 56 8.72 -6.61 -3.96
N ALA A 57 9.33 -7.65 -4.54
CA ALA A 57 8.64 -8.92 -4.78
C ALA A 57 8.19 -9.55 -3.46
N ARG A 58 9.05 -9.57 -2.43
CA ARG A 58 8.71 -10.10 -1.11
C ARG A 58 7.58 -9.31 -0.45
N GLY A 59 7.65 -7.97 -0.49
CA GLY A 59 6.61 -7.10 0.05
C GLY A 59 5.25 -7.32 -0.63
N LEU A 60 5.24 -7.44 -1.96
CA LEU A 60 4.03 -7.67 -2.75
C LEU A 60 3.43 -9.07 -2.52
N VAL A 61 4.26 -10.12 -2.43
CA VAL A 61 3.79 -11.47 -2.06
C VAL A 61 3.14 -11.46 -0.68
N ALA A 62 3.76 -10.79 0.29
CA ALA A 62 3.21 -10.66 1.64
C ALA A 62 1.89 -9.87 1.63
N PHE A 63 1.81 -8.77 0.88
CA PHE A 63 0.59 -8.01 0.66
C PHE A 63 -0.55 -8.87 0.10
N PHE A 64 -0.29 -9.67 -0.95
CA PHE A 64 -1.30 -10.55 -1.53
C PHE A 64 -1.77 -11.60 -0.52
N ALA A 65 -0.85 -12.20 0.23
CA ALA A 65 -1.19 -13.22 1.23
C ALA A 65 -2.00 -12.67 2.41
N VAL A 66 -1.75 -11.43 2.85
CA VAL A 66 -2.56 -10.76 3.87
C VAL A 66 -3.93 -10.40 3.31
N SER A 67 -3.98 -9.81 2.12
CA SER A 67 -5.22 -9.39 1.46
C SER A 67 -6.16 -10.56 1.20
N GLU A 68 -5.62 -11.71 0.75
CA GLU A 68 -6.42 -12.91 0.48
C GLU A 68 -7.09 -13.48 1.74
N ARG A 69 -6.49 -13.29 2.92
CA ARG A 69 -7.00 -13.80 4.20
C ARG A 69 -7.89 -12.82 4.95
N ASP A 70 -7.96 -11.58 4.48
CA ASP A 70 -8.70 -10.54 5.19
C ASP A 70 -10.22 -10.64 4.93
N PRO A 71 -11.04 -10.73 6.00
CA PRO A 71 -12.50 -10.83 5.85
C PRO A 71 -13.13 -9.63 5.14
N LEU A 72 -12.64 -8.40 5.37
CA LEU A 72 -13.19 -7.21 4.71
C LEU A 72 -12.89 -7.24 3.21
N VAL A 73 -11.65 -7.60 2.83
CA VAL A 73 -11.26 -7.76 1.42
C VAL A 73 -12.10 -8.83 0.72
N ARG A 74 -12.38 -9.95 1.39
CA ARG A 74 -13.24 -11.00 0.85
C ARG A 74 -14.68 -10.51 0.65
N SER A 75 -15.26 -9.88 1.66
CA SER A 75 -16.62 -9.33 1.56
C SER A 75 -16.75 -8.26 0.48
N LEU A 76 -15.70 -7.50 0.19
CA LEU A 76 -15.68 -6.53 -0.91
C LEU A 76 -15.73 -7.16 -2.30
N ARG A 77 -15.37 -8.44 -2.44
CA ARG A 77 -15.38 -9.18 -3.71
C ARG A 77 -16.68 -9.92 -3.97
N GLU A 78 -17.55 -10.02 -2.98
CA GLU A 78 -18.85 -10.67 -3.12
C GLU A 78 -19.78 -9.81 -3.99
N GLU A 79 -20.60 -10.45 -4.83
CA GLU A 79 -21.53 -9.76 -5.73
C GLU A 79 -22.59 -8.93 -4.98
N ASP A 80 -22.87 -9.28 -3.72
CA ASP A 80 -23.82 -8.59 -2.82
C ASP A 80 -23.09 -7.77 -1.73
N ALA A 81 -21.88 -7.29 -2.03
CA ALA A 81 -21.15 -6.39 -1.13
C ALA A 81 -22.02 -5.17 -0.78
N SER A 82 -22.14 -4.87 0.51
CA SER A 82 -23.06 -3.80 0.94
C SER A 82 -22.66 -2.45 0.36
N ALA A 83 -23.64 -1.59 0.07
CA ALA A 83 -23.40 -0.26 -0.47
C ALA A 83 -22.45 0.59 0.41
N ASP A 84 -22.45 0.37 1.73
CA ASP A 84 -21.52 1.02 2.67
C ASP A 84 -20.07 0.56 2.45
N LEU A 85 -19.85 -0.73 2.18
CA LEU A 85 -18.52 -1.29 1.88
C LEU A 85 -18.02 -0.81 0.52
N LEU A 86 -18.89 -0.77 -0.49
CA LEU A 86 -18.55 -0.24 -1.81
C LEU A 86 -18.23 1.26 -1.77
N ARG A 87 -18.95 2.05 -0.97
CA ARG A 87 -18.64 3.48 -0.76
C ARG A 87 -17.30 3.68 -0.07
N LEU A 88 -16.97 2.84 0.90
CA LEU A 88 -15.71 2.91 1.63
C LEU A 88 -14.47 2.71 0.73
N ILE A 89 -14.59 1.91 -0.34
CA ILE A 89 -13.51 1.72 -1.33
C ILE A 89 -13.57 2.66 -2.54
N THR A 90 -14.64 3.45 -2.71
CA THR A 90 -14.82 4.33 -3.88
C THR A 90 -14.80 5.82 -3.57
N VAL A 91 -15.41 6.25 -2.46
CA VAL A 91 -15.61 7.67 -2.12
C VAL A 91 -14.58 8.14 -1.08
N ASP A 92 -14.24 7.29 -0.10
CA ASP A 92 -13.28 7.61 0.98
C ASP A 92 -11.88 7.02 0.75
N SER A 93 -11.67 6.35 -0.39
CA SER A 93 -10.39 5.73 -0.74
C SER A 93 -9.27 6.76 -0.91
N THR A 94 -9.57 8.02 -1.21
CA THR A 94 -8.56 9.07 -1.39
C THR A 94 -7.72 9.27 -0.13
N GLN A 95 -8.35 9.39 1.04
CA GLN A 95 -7.62 9.59 2.31
C GLN A 95 -6.81 8.34 2.70
N LEU A 96 -7.35 7.15 2.45
CA LEU A 96 -6.65 5.90 2.72
C LEU A 96 -5.44 5.72 1.80
N VAL A 97 -5.60 6.05 0.51
CA VAL A 97 -4.54 6.00 -0.49
C VAL A 97 -3.45 7.03 -0.18
N GLU A 98 -3.83 8.26 0.13
CA GLU A 98 -2.88 9.33 0.51
C GLU A 98 -2.09 8.91 1.75
N ARG A 99 -2.77 8.44 2.81
CA ARG A 99 -2.11 7.95 4.03
C ARG A 99 -1.12 6.82 3.74
N ALA A 100 -1.52 5.83 2.94
CA ALA A 100 -0.66 4.71 2.58
C ALA A 100 0.55 5.16 1.74
N ALA A 101 0.33 6.07 0.79
CA ALA A 101 1.37 6.60 -0.08
C ALA A 101 2.35 7.46 0.70
N ASP A 102 1.89 8.30 1.63
CA ASP A 102 2.72 9.11 2.51
C ASP A 102 3.60 8.24 3.41
N HIS A 103 3.03 7.19 3.99
CA HIS A 103 3.77 6.24 4.81
C HIS A 103 4.86 5.54 3.98
N LEU A 104 4.50 4.96 2.85
CA LEU A 104 5.45 4.24 2.00
C LEU A 104 6.53 5.19 1.43
N SER A 105 6.18 6.45 1.14
CA SER A 105 7.13 7.47 0.71
C SER A 105 8.14 7.78 1.81
N ALA A 106 7.67 7.91 3.06
CA ALA A 106 8.55 8.07 4.21
C ALA A 106 9.45 6.84 4.41
N THR A 107 8.95 5.63 4.17
CA THR A 107 9.78 4.41 4.21
C THR A 107 10.89 4.44 3.16
N PHE A 108 10.56 4.71 1.88
CA PHE A 108 11.57 4.78 0.81
C PHE A 108 12.64 5.85 1.04
N GLN A 109 12.29 6.96 1.70
CA GLN A 109 13.23 8.01 2.08
C GLN A 109 14.16 7.60 3.23
N ARG A 110 13.69 6.78 4.16
CA ARG A 110 14.42 6.42 5.40
C ARG A 110 15.18 5.10 5.32
N CYS A 111 14.70 4.16 4.51
CA CYS A 111 15.33 2.87 4.35
C CYS A 111 16.63 3.00 3.54
N TRP A 112 17.32 1.88 3.35
CA TRP A 112 18.60 1.82 2.62
C TRP A 112 18.52 2.33 1.17
N VAL A 113 17.31 2.42 0.60
CA VAL A 113 17.08 2.98 -0.75
C VAL A 113 17.38 4.49 -0.79
N GLN A 114 17.08 5.20 0.30
CA GLN A 114 17.26 6.66 0.45
C GLN A 114 16.73 7.45 -0.76
N ALA A 115 15.52 7.13 -1.20
CA ALA A 115 14.93 7.75 -2.38
C ALA A 115 14.72 9.26 -2.15
N PRO A 116 15.06 10.14 -3.12
CA PRO A 116 14.73 11.55 -2.99
C PRO A 116 13.22 11.73 -2.94
N LYS A 117 12.74 12.72 -2.17
CA LYS A 117 11.30 12.90 -1.86
C LYS A 117 10.39 12.80 -3.09
N ARG A 118 10.72 13.49 -4.18
CA ARG A 118 9.89 13.48 -5.40
C ARG A 118 9.75 12.08 -5.99
N GLN A 119 10.83 11.30 -6.04
CA GLN A 119 10.85 9.93 -6.54
C GLN A 119 10.10 8.99 -5.60
N ALA A 120 10.28 9.16 -4.28
CA ALA A 120 9.56 8.41 -3.27
C ALA A 120 8.04 8.63 -3.36
N ASP A 121 7.59 9.87 -3.54
CA ASP A 121 6.17 10.22 -3.68
C ASP A 121 5.55 9.58 -4.95
N ILE A 122 6.27 9.61 -6.08
CA ILE A 122 5.82 8.99 -7.34
C ILE A 122 5.71 7.47 -7.18
N LEU A 123 6.74 6.82 -6.64
CA LEU A 123 6.77 5.37 -6.43
C LEU A 123 5.64 4.92 -5.52
N SER A 124 5.50 5.59 -4.38
CA SER A 124 4.56 5.18 -3.33
C SER A 124 3.12 5.31 -3.79
N THR A 125 2.79 6.42 -4.46
CA THR A 125 1.45 6.61 -5.06
C THR A 125 1.16 5.53 -6.10
N SER A 126 2.12 5.20 -6.96
CA SER A 126 1.97 4.19 -8.00
C SER A 126 1.76 2.80 -7.42
N ILE A 127 2.59 2.40 -6.44
CA ILE A 127 2.51 1.11 -5.75
C ILE A 127 1.16 0.97 -5.03
N VAL A 128 0.73 1.98 -4.30
CA VAL A 128 -0.54 1.95 -3.57
C VAL A 128 -1.74 1.82 -4.52
N GLN A 129 -1.74 2.57 -5.62
CA GLN A 129 -2.80 2.48 -6.64
C GLN A 129 -2.85 1.09 -7.30
N MET A 130 -1.68 0.52 -7.62
CA MET A 130 -1.60 -0.85 -8.14
C MET A 130 -2.08 -1.88 -7.11
N ALA A 131 -1.62 -1.77 -5.86
CA ALA A 131 -2.04 -2.64 -4.77
C ALA A 131 -3.56 -2.60 -4.57
N LEU A 132 -4.16 -1.40 -4.59
CA LEU A 132 -5.60 -1.22 -4.51
C LEU A 132 -6.34 -1.90 -5.67
N ALA A 133 -5.82 -1.84 -6.90
CA ALA A 133 -6.41 -2.55 -8.03
C ALA A 133 -6.45 -4.08 -7.80
N TYR A 134 -5.42 -4.65 -7.16
CA TYR A 134 -5.37 -6.07 -6.81
C TYR A 134 -6.26 -6.47 -5.63
N VAL A 135 -6.72 -5.53 -4.80
CA VAL A 135 -7.73 -5.81 -3.78
C VAL A 135 -9.01 -6.29 -4.45
N SER A 136 -9.47 -5.59 -5.49
CA SER A 136 -10.68 -5.94 -6.24
C SER A 136 -10.46 -7.11 -7.20
N ARG A 137 -9.29 -7.18 -7.83
CA ARG A 137 -8.94 -8.22 -8.80
C ARG A 137 -7.64 -8.91 -8.38
N PRO A 138 -7.70 -9.95 -7.53
CA PRO A 138 -6.49 -10.64 -7.09
C PRO A 138 -5.74 -11.25 -8.29
N PRO A 139 -4.41 -11.35 -8.21
CA PRO A 139 -3.63 -12.00 -9.25
C PRO A 139 -3.91 -13.50 -9.30
N THR A 140 -3.84 -14.10 -10.51
CA THR A 140 -3.91 -15.56 -10.67
C THR A 140 -2.68 -16.26 -10.10
N ASP A 141 -1.50 -15.64 -10.27
CA ASP A 141 -0.24 -16.08 -9.67
C ASP A 141 0.38 -14.89 -8.92
N ALA A 142 0.29 -14.93 -7.60
CA ALA A 142 0.78 -13.87 -6.72
C ALA A 142 2.31 -13.71 -6.79
N ALA A 143 3.05 -14.81 -6.94
CA ALA A 143 4.52 -14.77 -6.96
C ALA A 143 5.04 -14.21 -8.28
N GLN A 144 4.47 -14.68 -9.40
CA GLN A 144 4.83 -14.15 -10.71
C GLN A 144 4.45 -12.67 -10.84
N THR A 145 3.23 -12.30 -10.44
CA THR A 145 2.78 -10.90 -10.48
C THR A 145 3.66 -9.98 -9.64
N ALA A 146 4.05 -10.42 -8.43
CA ALA A 146 4.95 -9.65 -7.59
C ALA A 146 6.33 -9.45 -8.23
N THR A 147 6.84 -10.49 -8.91
CA THR A 147 8.10 -10.43 -9.65
C THR A 147 8.00 -9.46 -10.83
N ASP A 148 6.93 -9.54 -11.62
CA ASP A 148 6.71 -8.66 -12.78
C ASP A 148 6.62 -7.17 -12.37
N ILE A 149 5.92 -6.87 -11.27
CA ILE A 149 5.83 -5.51 -10.74
C ILE A 149 7.18 -5.05 -10.20
N ALA A 150 7.91 -5.91 -9.50
CA ALA A 150 9.25 -5.58 -9.01
C ALA A 150 10.21 -5.26 -10.18
N ASP A 151 10.16 -6.06 -11.25
CA ASP A 151 10.97 -5.84 -12.44
C ASP A 151 10.62 -4.56 -13.21
N LEU A 152 9.34 -4.17 -13.18
CA LEU A 152 8.88 -2.90 -13.74
C LEU A 152 9.38 -1.69 -12.95
N LEU A 153 9.35 -1.76 -11.61
CA LEU A 153 9.64 -0.61 -10.75
C LEU A 153 11.13 -0.45 -10.42
N ALA A 154 11.89 -1.56 -10.37
CA ALA A 154 13.30 -1.55 -10.00
C ALA A 154 14.17 -0.63 -10.87
N PRO A 155 14.04 -0.58 -12.21
CA PRO A 155 14.84 0.33 -13.04
C PRO A 155 14.66 1.81 -12.70
N TYR A 156 13.47 2.20 -12.24
CA TYR A 156 13.23 3.58 -11.79
C TYR A 156 14.02 3.88 -10.50
N ILE A 157 14.10 2.91 -9.59
CA ILE A 157 14.82 3.03 -8.33
C ILE A 157 16.33 3.05 -8.57
N GLU A 158 16.82 2.07 -9.31
CA GLU A 158 18.22 1.94 -9.71
C GLU A 158 18.69 3.23 -10.42
N GLY A 159 17.88 3.77 -11.35
CA GLY A 159 18.23 4.96 -12.12
C GLY A 159 18.43 6.24 -11.29
N PHE A 160 17.67 6.44 -10.20
CA PHE A 160 17.94 7.60 -9.33
C PHE A 160 19.07 7.36 -8.33
N GLN A 161 19.32 6.11 -7.92
CA GLN A 161 20.46 5.77 -7.08
C GLN A 161 21.78 5.99 -7.83
N ASP A 162 21.83 5.61 -9.11
CA ASP A 162 22.98 5.87 -9.98
C ASP A 162 23.23 7.37 -10.19
N SER A 163 22.15 8.14 -10.37
CA SER A 163 22.22 9.60 -10.51
C SER A 163 22.70 10.29 -9.21
N GLN A 164 22.36 9.75 -8.04
CA GLN A 164 22.86 10.21 -6.74
C GLN A 164 24.34 9.86 -6.54
N ALA A 165 24.77 8.68 -6.99
CA ALA A 165 26.17 8.24 -6.93
C ALA A 165 27.09 9.02 -7.89
N HIS A 166 26.56 9.48 -9.04
CA HIS A 166 27.33 10.17 -10.09
C HIS A 166 26.72 11.53 -10.49
N PRO A 167 26.71 12.53 -9.60
CA PRO A 167 26.07 13.83 -9.87
C PRO A 167 26.73 14.64 -10.99
N GLU A 168 27.98 14.34 -11.34
CA GLU A 168 28.75 15.01 -12.41
C GLU A 168 28.21 14.69 -13.81
N LEU A 169 27.56 13.54 -14.01
CA LEU A 169 27.03 13.11 -15.33
C LEU A 169 25.66 13.72 -15.66
N SER A 170 24.90 14.16 -14.66
CA SER A 170 23.54 14.70 -14.86
C SER A 170 23.51 16.15 -15.38
N LYS A 171 24.63 16.89 -15.32
CA LYS A 171 24.71 18.30 -15.75
C LYS A 171 24.88 18.47 -17.27
N THR A 172 25.40 17.46 -17.97
CA THR A 172 25.81 17.60 -19.38
C THR A 172 24.63 17.58 -20.37
N THR A 173 23.45 17.08 -19.98
CA THR A 173 22.29 16.98 -20.90
C THR A 173 21.45 18.27 -20.98
N ARG A 174 21.70 19.30 -20.14
CA ARG A 174 20.93 20.57 -20.19
C ARG A 174 21.53 21.67 -21.07
N PHE A 175 22.68 21.47 -21.69
CA PHE A 175 23.39 22.50 -22.49
C PHE A 175 23.40 22.21 -24.00
N GLY A 176 22.28 21.75 -24.57
CA GLY A 176 22.19 21.33 -25.97
C GLY A 176 20.86 21.65 -26.65
N ARG A 177 20.26 22.81 -26.39
CA ARG A 177 19.27 23.43 -27.29
C ARG A 177 19.39 24.95 -27.20
N GLN A 178 20.15 25.53 -28.12
CA GLN A 178 19.87 26.84 -28.71
C GLN A 178 19.62 26.60 -30.20
#